data_AF-A0A8D8FFE8-F1
#
_entry.id   AF-A0A8D8FFE8-F1
#
_cell.length_a   1.000
_cell.length_b   1.000
_cell.length_c   1.000
_cell.angle_alpha   90.00
_cell.angle_beta   90.00
_cell.angle_gamma   90.00
#
_symmetry.space_group_name_H-M   'P 1'
#
loop_
_entity.id
_entity.type
_entity.pdbx_description
1 polymer ?
#
loop_
_entity_poly.entity_id
_entity_poly.type
_entity_poly.pdbx_seq_one_letter_code
_entity_poly.pdbx_strand_id
1 'polypeptide(L)'
;VQHGMDREALEIMTKRTPYLGSTNRNHETPLHSMNPDVLGAFLDSRVSATAEELQLNLNGLLPSKHKTNCSASETDLVWYLSESENLRPLLRHPVISTLIRIKWLFMRWLIYVMIVTSIAFATCFTIYSVQNSLIAEIFCWLLLSYYLIVVITTSIAGVYDILYQQPQHQTILRRSRFQFPKGFDFFHLLNKFREMSIVILAVWSLCSPNRTTSALLILLTGIDVIVHLGLFPSTALSTSIVMLETVSRGFLKILLVYAILIVSFGFSFYVMFTKSSGAENDADQPSTGEDFNNFSSIRGSLVKSLVMMIGEFDASEIPFDSHALSYFTFVTFVVLVTLVVANLINGVAVSDISEIRQEAEVAALAKWLENLRRFEKIFAHFEWIRRRTSFFYRYAPSVSVRLQEGNIIVLARIAAAGKSAKDSEEILNIFPGWGFFCHCIDPDTCSAAKDIVRRQNAVGIGAVPQEEYGERLLRLEQKVMKLNGAEAGEGKNFRESVRNGRV
;
A
#
# COMPACT_ATOMS: atom_id res chain seq x y z
N VAL A 1 37.40 2.03 -4.93
CA VAL A 1 37.16 1.24 -6.17
C VAL A 1 35.67 1.21 -6.53
N GLN A 2 34.79 0.81 -5.61
CA GLN A 2 33.34 0.71 -5.86
C GLN A 2 32.68 2.03 -6.32
N HIS A 3 32.94 3.16 -5.64
CA HIS A 3 32.46 4.49 -6.08
C HIS A 3 32.97 4.96 -7.46
N GLY A 4 34.11 4.45 -7.93
CA GLY A 4 34.62 4.76 -9.28
C GLY A 4 33.84 4.01 -10.36
N MET A 5 33.56 2.72 -10.10
CA MET A 5 32.75 1.87 -10.99
C MET A 5 31.29 2.34 -11.06
N ASP A 6 30.74 2.85 -9.95
CA ASP A 6 29.38 3.37 -9.88
C ASP A 6 29.19 4.62 -10.77
N ARG A 7 30.18 5.51 -10.82
CA ARG A 7 30.16 6.71 -11.69
C ARG A 7 30.32 6.35 -13.17
N GLU A 8 31.21 5.41 -13.48
CA GLU A 8 31.41 4.91 -14.84
C GLU A 8 30.16 4.19 -15.37
N ALA A 9 29.50 3.39 -14.52
CA ALA A 9 28.22 2.77 -14.84
C ALA A 9 27.13 3.80 -15.13
N LEU A 10 27.03 4.86 -14.33
CA LEU A 10 26.07 5.96 -14.54
C LEU A 10 26.34 6.68 -15.88
N GLU A 11 27.60 6.94 -16.21
CA GLU A 11 27.98 7.60 -17.46
C GLU A 11 27.64 6.74 -18.69
N ILE A 12 27.87 5.43 -18.61
CA ILE A 12 27.49 4.49 -19.66
C ILE A 12 25.97 4.43 -19.83
N MET A 13 25.22 4.40 -18.73
CA MET A 13 23.76 4.32 -18.75
C MET A 13 23.12 5.58 -19.34
N THR A 14 23.62 6.75 -18.94
CA THR A 14 23.14 8.05 -19.44
C THR A 14 23.44 8.23 -20.92
N LYS A 15 24.66 7.89 -21.37
CA LYS A 15 25.09 8.07 -22.78
C LYS A 15 24.52 7.04 -23.76
N ARG A 16 24.45 5.75 -23.38
CA ARG A 16 24.09 4.64 -24.31
C ARG A 16 22.67 4.10 -24.13
N THR A 17 21.97 4.52 -23.07
CA THR A 17 20.58 4.12 -22.74
C THR A 17 20.32 2.61 -22.92
N PRO A 18 21.13 1.71 -22.32
CA PRO A 18 20.92 0.27 -22.45
C PRO A 18 19.60 -0.15 -21.80
N TYR A 19 18.96 -1.18 -22.33
CA TYR A 19 17.77 -1.77 -21.71
C TYR A 19 18.18 -2.50 -20.43
N LEU A 20 17.68 -2.02 -19.28
CA LEU A 20 18.04 -2.54 -17.95
C LEU A 20 17.44 -3.92 -17.63
N GLY A 21 16.50 -4.41 -18.45
CA GLY A 21 15.83 -5.70 -18.25
C GLY A 21 16.48 -6.86 -18.99
N SER A 22 17.62 -6.64 -19.65
CA SER A 22 18.35 -7.73 -20.29
C SER A 22 18.89 -8.70 -19.26
N THR A 23 18.64 -9.99 -19.44
CA THR A 23 19.16 -11.04 -18.58
C THR A 23 20.43 -11.64 -19.16
N ASN A 24 21.39 -11.94 -18.29
CA ASN A 24 22.58 -12.72 -18.66
C ASN A 24 22.21 -14.20 -18.88
N ARG A 25 23.16 -15.02 -19.34
CA ARG A 25 22.97 -16.49 -19.49
C ARG A 25 22.54 -17.18 -18.19
N ASN A 26 22.76 -16.54 -17.04
CA ASN A 26 22.35 -17.00 -15.71
C ASN A 26 20.97 -16.45 -15.28
N HIS A 27 20.22 -15.82 -16.18
CA HIS A 27 18.94 -15.14 -15.91
C HIS A 27 19.01 -13.97 -14.91
N GLU A 28 20.21 -13.48 -14.57
CA GLU A 28 20.40 -12.32 -13.70
C GLU A 28 20.24 -11.01 -14.48
N THR A 29 19.48 -10.07 -13.92
CA THR A 29 19.37 -8.69 -14.42
C THR A 29 20.53 -7.84 -13.87
N PRO A 30 20.98 -6.81 -14.62
CA PRO A 30 22.01 -5.88 -14.14
C PRO A 30 21.59 -5.08 -12.89
N LEU A 31 20.31 -5.13 -12.53
CA LEU A 31 19.76 -4.52 -11.32
C LEU A 31 20.16 -5.26 -10.04
N HIS A 32 20.49 -6.56 -10.09
CA HIS A 32 20.83 -7.35 -8.91
C HIS A 32 22.05 -6.83 -8.15
N SER A 33 23.02 -6.26 -8.87
CA SER A 33 24.29 -5.76 -8.31
C SER A 33 24.37 -4.24 -8.25
N MET A 34 23.33 -3.52 -8.65
CA MET A 34 23.34 -2.07 -8.77
C MET A 34 23.01 -1.39 -7.43
N ASN A 35 23.79 -0.37 -7.08
CA ASN A 35 23.52 0.48 -5.93
C ASN A 35 22.24 1.33 -6.18
N PRO A 36 21.28 1.41 -5.24
CA PRO A 36 20.10 2.25 -5.36
C PRO A 36 20.40 3.71 -5.73
N ASP A 37 21.52 4.27 -5.25
CA ASP A 37 21.89 5.66 -5.52
C ASP A 37 22.22 5.90 -7.00
N VAL A 38 22.86 4.91 -7.65
CA VAL A 38 23.22 4.97 -9.08
C VAL A 38 21.97 4.90 -9.95
N LEU A 39 21.04 4.00 -9.59
CA LEU A 39 19.77 3.87 -10.29
C LEU A 39 18.90 5.12 -10.07
N GLY A 40 18.88 5.67 -8.86
CA GLY A 40 18.23 6.93 -8.54
C GLY A 40 18.76 8.08 -9.41
N ALA A 41 20.08 8.27 -9.47
CA ALA A 41 20.70 9.30 -10.31
C ALA A 41 20.41 9.12 -11.81
N PHE A 42 20.35 7.87 -12.30
CA PHE A 42 19.93 7.60 -13.67
C PHE A 42 18.46 7.99 -13.90
N LEU A 43 17.56 7.62 -12.98
CA LEU A 43 16.15 7.96 -13.09
C LEU A 43 15.93 9.46 -12.99
N ASP A 44 16.69 10.16 -12.15
CA ASP A 44 16.69 11.63 -12.07
C ASP A 44 17.00 12.21 -13.45
N SER A 45 18.06 11.74 -14.13
CA SER A 45 18.47 12.22 -15.47
C SER A 45 17.40 12.06 -16.56
N ARG A 46 16.32 11.32 -16.29
CA ARG A 46 15.19 11.10 -17.20
C ARG A 46 14.00 12.02 -16.94
N VAL A 47 14.09 12.90 -15.95
CA VAL A 47 13.06 13.87 -15.60
C VAL A 47 13.47 15.24 -16.13
N SER A 48 12.63 15.84 -16.97
CA SER A 48 12.79 17.23 -17.42
C SER A 48 11.49 17.98 -17.11
N ALA A 49 11.57 19.18 -16.54
CA ALA A 49 10.38 20.01 -16.29
C ALA A 49 10.48 21.38 -16.94
N THR A 50 9.41 21.76 -17.62
CA THR A 50 9.11 23.11 -18.08
C THR A 50 8.08 23.74 -17.13
N ALA A 51 7.82 25.05 -17.23
CA ALA A 51 6.87 25.75 -16.35
C ALA A 51 5.45 25.13 -16.37
N GLU A 52 5.05 24.53 -17.49
CA GLU A 52 3.69 24.02 -17.72
C GLU A 52 3.61 22.50 -17.92
N GLU A 53 4.73 21.86 -18.29
CA GLU A 53 4.78 20.44 -18.65
C GLU A 53 5.96 19.72 -17.98
N LEU A 54 5.71 18.53 -17.43
CA LEU A 54 6.74 17.61 -16.94
C LEU A 54 6.94 16.51 -18.00
N GLN A 55 8.15 16.39 -18.53
CA GLN A 55 8.54 15.38 -19.51
C GLN A 55 9.35 14.26 -18.83
N LEU A 56 8.89 13.02 -18.99
CA LEU A 56 9.51 11.81 -18.47
C LEU A 56 9.97 10.94 -19.64
N ASN A 57 11.28 10.66 -19.70
CA ASN A 57 11.87 9.84 -20.74
C ASN A 57 12.00 8.38 -20.26
N LEU A 58 11.31 7.45 -20.94
CA LEU A 58 11.27 6.03 -20.55
C LEU A 58 12.33 5.17 -21.27
N ASN A 59 13.22 5.79 -22.05
CA ASN A 59 14.29 5.08 -22.74
C ASN A 59 15.23 4.35 -21.76
N GLY A 60 15.47 3.05 -22.02
CA GLY A 60 16.30 2.18 -21.18
C GLY A 60 15.53 1.38 -20.11
N LEU A 61 14.31 1.79 -19.75
CA LEU A 61 13.42 1.02 -18.85
C LEU A 61 12.53 0.03 -19.61
N LEU A 62 12.49 0.17 -20.93
CA LEU A 62 11.47 -0.36 -21.81
C LEU A 62 12.13 -1.16 -22.95
N PRO A 63 11.71 -2.41 -23.26
CA PRO A 63 12.35 -3.23 -24.29
C PRO A 63 12.22 -2.63 -25.70
N SER A 64 13.30 -2.60 -26.48
CA SER A 64 13.30 -2.04 -27.85
C SER A 64 12.71 -2.99 -28.89
N LYS A 65 11.87 -2.46 -29.80
CA LYS A 65 11.20 -3.19 -30.90
C LYS A 65 12.14 -4.03 -31.79
N HIS A 66 13.41 -3.66 -31.89
CA HIS A 66 14.32 -4.21 -32.90
C HIS A 66 15.21 -5.37 -32.43
N LYS A 67 15.15 -5.82 -31.16
CA LYS A 67 16.15 -6.78 -30.65
C LYS A 67 15.66 -8.00 -29.87
N THR A 68 14.37 -8.23 -29.66
CA THR A 68 13.94 -9.36 -28.81
C THR A 68 13.03 -10.34 -29.53
N ASN A 69 13.62 -11.46 -29.94
CA ASN A 69 12.96 -12.78 -29.98
C ASN A 69 12.60 -13.29 -28.56
N CYS A 70 12.70 -12.45 -27.53
CA CYS A 70 12.41 -12.77 -26.14
C CYS A 70 11.05 -12.18 -25.74
N SER A 71 10.19 -13.04 -25.22
CA SER A 71 8.91 -12.73 -24.58
C SER A 71 9.06 -11.99 -23.24
N ALA A 72 10.04 -11.08 -23.12
CA ALA A 72 10.26 -10.33 -21.89
C ALA A 72 9.08 -9.35 -21.73
N SER A 73 8.28 -9.54 -20.67
CA SER A 73 7.17 -8.64 -20.41
C SER A 73 7.74 -7.31 -19.91
N GLU A 74 7.13 -6.22 -20.35
CA GLU A 74 7.57 -4.85 -20.03
C GLU A 74 7.52 -4.58 -18.52
N THR A 75 6.77 -5.39 -17.78
CA THR A 75 6.54 -5.29 -16.34
C THR A 75 7.55 -6.10 -15.52
N ASP A 76 8.32 -7.02 -16.14
CA ASP A 76 9.27 -7.87 -15.43
C ASP A 76 10.39 -7.06 -14.76
N LEU A 77 10.89 -6.02 -15.43
CA LEU A 77 11.89 -5.10 -14.86
C LEU A 77 11.37 -4.42 -13.60
N VAL A 78 10.16 -3.85 -13.68
CA VAL A 78 9.59 -3.07 -12.59
C VAL A 78 9.23 -4.02 -11.44
N TRP A 79 8.72 -5.23 -11.75
CA TRP A 79 8.47 -6.27 -10.76
C TRP A 79 9.74 -6.63 -9.99
N TYR A 80 10.86 -6.77 -10.69
CA TYR A 80 12.14 -7.05 -10.05
C TYR A 80 12.54 -5.97 -9.04
N LEU A 81 12.29 -4.69 -9.36
CA LEU A 81 12.52 -3.58 -8.43
C LEU A 81 11.64 -3.69 -7.17
N SER A 82 10.40 -4.17 -7.29
CA SER A 82 9.48 -4.33 -6.15
C SER A 82 9.85 -5.49 -5.22
N GLU A 83 10.48 -6.52 -5.75
CA GLU A 83 10.89 -7.71 -4.98
C GLU A 83 12.14 -7.44 -4.14
N SER A 84 13.08 -6.63 -4.67
CA SER A 84 14.29 -6.27 -3.96
C SER A 84 14.03 -5.25 -2.84
N GLU A 85 14.43 -5.57 -1.60
CA GLU A 85 14.27 -4.66 -0.44
C GLU A 85 14.98 -3.32 -0.62
N ASN A 86 16.17 -3.31 -1.24
CA ASN A 86 16.98 -2.11 -1.41
C ASN A 86 16.45 -1.17 -2.51
N LEU A 87 15.81 -1.71 -3.57
CA LEU A 87 15.31 -0.90 -4.69
C LEU A 87 13.81 -0.59 -4.57
N ARG A 88 13.08 -1.28 -3.68
CA ARG A 88 11.65 -1.05 -3.45
C ARG A 88 11.30 0.42 -3.13
N PRO A 89 12.10 1.19 -2.37
CA PRO A 89 11.83 2.62 -2.16
C PRO A 89 11.84 3.46 -3.46
N LEU A 90 12.61 3.03 -4.47
CA LEU A 90 12.68 3.71 -5.77
C LEU A 90 11.38 3.59 -6.59
N LEU A 91 10.42 2.72 -6.20
CA LEU A 91 9.09 2.69 -6.82
C LEU A 91 8.36 4.03 -6.71
N ARG A 92 8.66 4.83 -5.68
CA ARG A 92 8.09 6.19 -5.51
C ARG A 92 8.68 7.20 -6.47
N HIS A 93 9.80 6.89 -7.12
CA HIS A 93 10.42 7.78 -8.08
C HIS A 93 9.41 8.15 -9.18
N PRO A 94 9.28 9.43 -9.57
CA PRO A 94 8.22 9.90 -10.46
C PRO A 94 8.17 9.17 -11.80
N VAL A 95 9.32 8.77 -12.34
CA VAL A 95 9.40 7.98 -13.60
C VAL A 95 8.75 6.61 -13.44
N ILE A 96 9.08 5.86 -12.38
CA ILE A 96 8.58 4.49 -12.17
C ILE A 96 7.11 4.52 -11.75
N SER A 97 6.75 5.40 -10.81
CA SER A 97 5.37 5.60 -10.37
C SER A 97 4.46 5.95 -11.55
N THR A 98 4.88 6.86 -12.42
CA THR A 98 4.11 7.25 -13.62
C THR A 98 4.02 6.10 -14.62
N LEU A 99 5.08 5.32 -14.81
CA LEU A 99 5.05 4.14 -15.68
C LEU A 99 4.03 3.10 -15.20
N ILE A 100 4.03 2.77 -13.90
CA ILE A 100 3.07 1.83 -13.30
C ILE A 100 1.65 2.36 -13.49
N ARG A 101 1.42 3.66 -13.22
CA ARG A 101 0.11 4.31 -13.37
C ARG A 101 -0.41 4.26 -14.80
N ILE A 102 0.42 4.56 -15.78
CA ILE A 102 0.02 4.53 -17.20
C ILE A 102 -0.45 3.11 -17.57
N LYS A 103 0.32 2.09 -17.21
CA LYS A 103 -0.05 0.70 -17.48
C LYS A 103 -1.32 0.28 -16.75
N TRP A 104 -1.47 0.70 -15.50
CA TRP A 104 -2.69 0.47 -14.72
C TRP A 104 -3.92 1.14 -15.35
N LEU A 105 -3.79 2.37 -15.86
CA LEU A 105 -4.85 3.09 -16.56
C LEU A 105 -5.25 2.44 -17.89
N PHE A 106 -4.34 1.75 -18.59
CA PHE A 106 -4.73 0.92 -19.74
C PHE A 106 -5.60 -0.28 -19.33
N MET A 107 -5.39 -0.80 -18.13
CA MET A 107 -6.13 -1.94 -17.57
C MET A 107 -7.43 -1.55 -16.84
N ARG A 108 -7.74 -0.26 -16.72
CA ARG A 108 -8.89 0.24 -15.95
C ARG A 108 -10.24 -0.36 -16.34
N TRP A 109 -10.44 -0.73 -17.60
CA TRP A 109 -11.71 -1.30 -18.06
C TRP A 109 -11.99 -2.66 -17.39
N LEU A 110 -10.96 -3.48 -17.18
CA LEU A 110 -11.07 -4.74 -16.46
C LEU A 110 -11.37 -4.50 -14.99
N ILE A 111 -10.67 -3.54 -14.39
CA ILE A 111 -10.87 -3.16 -12.99
C ILE A 111 -12.31 -2.66 -12.78
N TYR A 112 -12.84 -1.86 -13.70
CA TYR A 112 -14.24 -1.41 -13.65
C TYR A 112 -15.20 -2.58 -13.77
N VAL A 113 -14.96 -3.54 -14.66
CA VAL A 113 -15.78 -4.76 -14.74
C VAL A 113 -15.72 -5.54 -13.43
N MET A 114 -14.53 -5.72 -12.82
CA MET A 114 -14.38 -6.42 -11.54
C MET A 114 -15.11 -5.71 -10.39
N ILE A 115 -14.97 -4.38 -10.27
CA ILE A 115 -15.65 -3.60 -9.23
C ILE A 115 -17.17 -3.63 -9.44
N VAL A 116 -17.65 -3.41 -10.66
CA VAL A 116 -19.09 -3.42 -10.97
C VAL A 116 -19.69 -4.79 -10.73
N THR A 117 -19.01 -5.87 -11.13
CA THR A 117 -19.50 -7.24 -10.89
C THR A 117 -19.48 -7.61 -9.40
N SER A 118 -18.47 -7.19 -8.64
CA SER A 118 -18.43 -7.38 -7.18
C SER A 118 -19.58 -6.64 -6.47
N ILE A 119 -19.83 -5.38 -6.82
CA ILE A 119 -20.94 -4.59 -6.29
C ILE A 119 -22.30 -5.18 -6.71
N ALA A 120 -22.44 -5.60 -7.96
CA ALA A 120 -23.66 -6.26 -8.44
C ALA A 120 -23.91 -7.57 -7.69
N PHE A 121 -22.85 -8.35 -7.41
CA PHE A 121 -22.95 -9.58 -6.63
C PHE A 121 -23.38 -9.31 -5.20
N ALA A 122 -22.73 -8.37 -4.50
CA ALA A 122 -23.09 -8.02 -3.12
C ALA A 122 -24.53 -7.49 -3.00
N THR A 123 -24.96 -6.62 -3.93
CA THR A 123 -26.32 -6.06 -3.92
C THR A 123 -27.37 -7.11 -4.26
N CYS A 124 -27.14 -7.91 -5.31
CA CYS A 124 -28.05 -9.00 -5.70
C CYS A 124 -28.21 -10.03 -4.59
N PHE A 125 -27.10 -10.40 -3.94
CA PHE A 125 -27.12 -11.35 -2.83
C PHE A 125 -27.82 -10.78 -1.58
N THR A 126 -27.67 -9.49 -1.30
CA THR A 126 -28.42 -8.81 -0.23
C THR A 126 -29.92 -8.80 -0.52
N ILE A 127 -30.32 -8.50 -1.77
CA ILE A 127 -31.73 -8.55 -2.19
C ILE A 127 -32.29 -9.97 -2.07
N TYR A 128 -31.55 -10.98 -2.52
CA TYR A 128 -31.92 -12.39 -2.36
C TYR A 128 -32.13 -12.74 -0.88
N SER A 129 -31.18 -12.37 -0.01
CA SER A 129 -31.23 -12.70 1.41
C SER A 129 -32.39 -12.03 2.16
N VAL A 130 -32.79 -10.82 1.75
CA VAL A 130 -33.87 -10.05 2.40
C VAL A 130 -35.25 -10.39 1.83
N GLN A 131 -35.38 -10.47 0.50
CA GLN A 131 -36.67 -10.59 -0.18
C GLN A 131 -37.01 -12.02 -0.62
N ASN A 132 -36.03 -12.93 -0.63
CA ASN A 132 -36.16 -14.31 -1.10
C ASN A 132 -36.83 -14.42 -2.48
N SER A 133 -36.43 -13.54 -3.40
CA SER A 133 -36.99 -13.46 -4.75
C SER A 133 -36.33 -14.47 -5.68
N LEU A 134 -37.13 -15.27 -6.39
CA LEU A 134 -36.66 -16.22 -7.40
C LEU A 134 -35.83 -15.55 -8.52
N ILE A 135 -36.18 -14.31 -8.89
CA ILE A 135 -35.43 -13.55 -9.90
C ILE A 135 -34.03 -13.24 -9.37
N ALA A 136 -33.93 -12.79 -8.11
CA ALA A 136 -32.64 -12.50 -7.48
C ALA A 136 -31.80 -13.76 -7.31
N GLU A 137 -32.42 -14.91 -7.03
CA GLU A 137 -31.74 -16.21 -6.94
C GLU A 137 -31.06 -16.60 -8.27
N ILE A 138 -31.77 -16.46 -9.40
CA ILE A 138 -31.21 -16.74 -10.74
C ILE A 138 -30.00 -15.83 -11.03
N PHE A 139 -30.12 -14.53 -10.74
CA PHE A 139 -29.01 -13.59 -10.92
C PHE A 139 -27.83 -13.90 -9.98
N CYS A 140 -28.10 -14.33 -8.75
CA CYS A 140 -27.06 -14.76 -7.80
C CYS A 140 -26.29 -15.97 -8.34
N TRP A 141 -26.97 -16.99 -8.87
CA TRP A 141 -26.32 -18.14 -9.50
C TRP A 141 -25.47 -17.74 -10.71
N LEU A 142 -25.98 -16.84 -11.55
CA LEU A 142 -25.24 -16.35 -12.71
C LEU A 142 -23.98 -15.59 -12.30
N LEU A 143 -24.10 -14.65 -11.36
CA LEU A 143 -22.95 -13.86 -10.86
C LEU A 143 -21.95 -14.74 -10.09
N LEU A 144 -22.44 -15.72 -9.33
CA LEU A 144 -21.59 -16.70 -8.64
C LEU A 144 -20.82 -17.57 -9.64
N SER A 145 -21.45 -18.01 -10.73
CA SER A 145 -20.77 -18.78 -11.77
C SER A 145 -19.64 -17.98 -12.43
N TYR A 146 -19.86 -16.69 -12.69
CA TYR A 146 -18.82 -15.79 -13.19
C TYR A 146 -17.69 -15.61 -12.17
N TYR A 147 -18.03 -15.35 -10.90
CA TYR A 147 -17.05 -15.21 -9.83
C TYR A 147 -16.20 -16.47 -9.67
N LEU A 148 -16.82 -17.65 -9.72
CA LEU A 148 -16.14 -18.95 -9.68
C LEU A 148 -15.16 -19.11 -10.84
N ILE A 149 -15.54 -18.75 -12.06
CA ILE A 149 -14.64 -18.79 -13.23
C ILE A 149 -13.43 -17.87 -13.01
N VAL A 150 -13.64 -16.66 -12.47
CA VAL A 150 -12.55 -15.72 -12.16
C VAL A 150 -11.63 -16.29 -11.06
N VAL A 151 -12.18 -16.88 -10.01
CA VAL A 151 -11.39 -17.50 -8.92
C VAL A 151 -10.60 -18.71 -9.45
N ILE A 152 -11.19 -19.56 -10.29
CA ILE A 152 -10.51 -20.71 -10.88
C ILE A 152 -9.39 -20.26 -11.81
N THR A 153 -9.67 -19.33 -12.73
CA THR A 153 -8.66 -18.83 -13.68
C THR A 153 -7.47 -18.16 -12.97
N THR A 154 -7.72 -17.37 -11.93
CA THR A 154 -6.65 -16.77 -11.12
C THR A 154 -5.91 -17.80 -10.26
N SER A 155 -6.58 -18.84 -9.79
CA SER A 155 -5.94 -19.93 -9.03
C SER A 155 -5.05 -20.79 -9.92
N ILE A 156 -5.49 -21.12 -11.14
CA ILE A 156 -4.68 -21.82 -12.14
C ILE A 156 -3.46 -20.98 -12.52
N ALA A 157 -3.63 -19.67 -12.74
CA ALA A 157 -2.52 -18.77 -13.01
C ALA A 157 -1.53 -18.72 -11.83
N GLY A 158 -2.02 -18.71 -10.59
CA GLY A 158 -1.18 -18.76 -9.39
C GLY A 158 -0.42 -20.08 -9.24
N VAL A 159 -1.05 -21.22 -9.51
CA VAL A 159 -0.40 -22.53 -9.51
C VAL A 159 0.62 -22.64 -10.64
N TYR A 160 0.30 -22.13 -11.84
CA TYR A 160 1.24 -22.04 -12.95
C TYR A 160 2.46 -21.21 -12.56
N ASP A 161 2.26 -20.08 -11.89
CA ASP A 161 3.34 -19.27 -11.36
C ASP A 161 4.19 -20.07 -10.35
N ILE A 162 3.60 -20.73 -9.36
CA ILE A 162 4.36 -21.55 -8.39
C ILE A 162 5.13 -22.69 -9.06
N LEU A 163 4.52 -23.40 -10.02
CA LEU A 163 5.11 -24.56 -10.69
C LEU A 163 6.21 -24.16 -11.68
N TYR A 164 6.01 -23.11 -12.47
CA TYR A 164 6.96 -22.67 -13.50
C TYR A 164 8.01 -21.67 -12.98
N GLN A 165 7.83 -21.10 -11.79
CA GLN A 165 8.83 -20.26 -11.13
C GLN A 165 9.89 -21.09 -10.36
N GLN A 166 9.75 -22.41 -10.30
CA GLN A 166 10.66 -23.31 -9.58
C GLN A 166 12.06 -23.53 -10.20
N PRO A 167 12.35 -23.42 -11.51
CA PRO A 167 13.71 -23.72 -11.98
C PRO A 167 14.65 -22.51 -12.19
N GLN A 168 14.19 -21.25 -12.24
CA GLN A 168 15.07 -20.11 -12.59
C GLN A 168 15.46 -19.18 -11.43
N HIS A 169 14.73 -19.13 -10.32
CA HIS A 169 15.00 -18.16 -9.24
C HIS A 169 15.58 -18.77 -7.95
N GLN A 170 15.55 -20.09 -7.76
CA GLN A 170 16.06 -20.75 -6.54
C GLN A 170 17.58 -21.00 -6.53
N THR A 171 18.26 -20.93 -7.68
CA THR A 171 19.72 -21.12 -7.74
C THR A 171 20.51 -19.88 -7.33
N ILE A 172 19.90 -18.68 -7.31
CA ILE A 172 20.62 -17.41 -7.08
C ILE A 172 20.75 -17.05 -5.58
N LEU A 173 19.84 -17.51 -4.71
CA LEU A 173 19.92 -17.20 -3.26
C LEU A 173 20.58 -18.31 -2.41
N ARG A 174 21.01 -19.42 -3.01
CA ARG A 174 21.50 -20.61 -2.28
C ARG A 174 23.01 -20.57 -1.98
N ARG A 175 23.55 -19.44 -1.52
CA ARG A 175 24.93 -19.42 -0.97
C ARG A 175 25.14 -18.68 0.35
N SER A 176 24.19 -17.90 0.85
CA SER A 176 24.26 -17.38 2.22
C SER A 176 23.22 -18.06 3.11
N ARG A 177 23.69 -19.08 3.85
CA ARG A 177 23.13 -19.65 5.09
C ARG A 177 21.62 -19.54 5.28
N PHE A 178 20.91 -20.67 5.13
CA PHE A 178 19.75 -21.05 5.98
C PHE A 178 18.84 -19.89 6.44
N GLN A 179 18.47 -19.00 5.52
CA GLN A 179 17.36 -18.10 5.72
C GLN A 179 16.13 -18.86 5.24
N PHE A 180 15.20 -19.08 6.16
CA PHE A 180 13.85 -19.51 5.87
C PHE A 180 13.34 -18.83 4.58
N PRO A 181 12.58 -19.52 3.71
CA PRO A 181 11.99 -18.87 2.55
C PRO A 181 11.32 -17.59 3.04
N LYS A 182 11.76 -16.42 2.52
CA LYS A 182 11.10 -15.16 2.83
C LYS A 182 9.62 -15.34 2.50
N GLY A 183 8.81 -15.35 3.55
CA GLY A 183 7.37 -15.23 3.55
C GLY A 183 6.63 -16.32 2.79
N PHE A 184 6.11 -17.31 3.51
CA PHE A 184 4.73 -17.67 3.21
C PHE A 184 3.93 -16.38 3.42
N ASP A 185 3.56 -15.68 2.34
CA ASP A 185 2.75 -14.48 2.41
C ASP A 185 1.38 -14.90 2.95
N PHE A 186 1.28 -14.99 4.28
CA PHE A 186 0.07 -15.37 5.01
C PHE A 186 -1.13 -14.56 4.54
N PHE A 187 -0.88 -13.31 4.13
CA PHE A 187 -1.93 -12.47 3.59
C PHE A 187 -2.35 -12.79 2.15
N HIS A 188 -1.43 -13.22 1.29
CA HIS A 188 -1.81 -13.76 -0.01
C HIS A 188 -2.68 -15.01 0.18
N LEU A 189 -2.33 -15.87 1.15
CA LEU A 189 -3.20 -16.97 1.57
C LEU A 189 -4.55 -16.46 2.08
N LEU A 190 -4.59 -15.45 2.95
CA LEU A 190 -5.85 -14.89 3.46
C LEU A 190 -6.74 -14.31 2.36
N ASN A 191 -6.17 -13.64 1.35
CA ASN A 191 -6.94 -13.15 0.20
C ASN A 191 -7.56 -14.31 -0.59
N LYS A 192 -6.79 -15.38 -0.82
CA LYS A 192 -7.31 -16.59 -1.47
C LYS A 192 -8.31 -17.35 -0.62
N PHE A 193 -8.10 -17.40 0.69
CA PHE A 193 -9.05 -17.95 1.63
C PHE A 193 -10.36 -17.16 1.62
N ARG A 194 -10.31 -15.83 1.59
CA ARG A 194 -11.49 -14.96 1.41
C ARG A 194 -12.27 -15.35 0.16
N GLU A 195 -11.62 -15.35 -1.01
CA GLU A 195 -12.25 -15.70 -2.30
C GLU A 195 -12.93 -17.07 -2.25
N MET A 196 -12.24 -18.10 -1.72
CA MET A 196 -12.79 -19.45 -1.60
C MET A 196 -13.94 -19.52 -0.59
N SER A 197 -13.83 -18.83 0.55
CA SER A 197 -14.88 -18.80 1.57
C SER A 197 -16.16 -18.14 1.07
N ILE A 198 -16.08 -17.09 0.23
CA ILE A 198 -17.24 -16.47 -0.42
C ILE A 198 -17.96 -17.49 -1.31
N VAL A 199 -17.22 -18.22 -2.16
CA VAL A 199 -17.80 -19.24 -3.04
C VAL A 199 -18.51 -20.32 -2.23
N ILE A 200 -17.83 -20.89 -1.22
CA ILE A 200 -18.37 -21.99 -0.42
C ILE A 200 -19.64 -21.54 0.32
N LEU A 201 -19.59 -20.39 0.98
CA LEU A 201 -20.74 -19.86 1.72
C LEU A 201 -21.89 -19.46 0.79
N ALA A 202 -21.61 -18.96 -0.42
CA ALA A 202 -22.64 -18.60 -1.39
C ALA A 202 -23.36 -19.82 -1.94
N VAL A 203 -22.62 -20.87 -2.32
CA VAL A 203 -23.22 -22.16 -2.73
C VAL A 203 -24.04 -22.74 -1.59
N TRP A 204 -23.50 -22.76 -0.37
CA TRP A 204 -24.20 -23.26 0.80
C TRP A 204 -25.50 -22.51 1.06
N SER A 205 -25.46 -21.17 1.00
CA SER A 205 -26.62 -20.32 1.25
C SER A 205 -27.68 -20.42 0.16
N LEU A 206 -27.31 -20.68 -1.10
CA LEU A 206 -28.26 -20.84 -2.21
C LEU A 206 -28.90 -22.24 -2.21
N CYS A 207 -28.16 -23.29 -1.84
CA CYS A 207 -28.71 -24.64 -1.73
C CYS A 207 -29.57 -24.81 -0.46
N SER A 208 -29.19 -24.15 0.63
CA SER A 208 -29.90 -24.20 1.91
C SER A 208 -29.98 -22.80 2.52
N PRO A 209 -31.13 -22.10 2.41
CA PRO A 209 -31.25 -20.74 2.90
C PRO A 209 -31.23 -20.72 4.43
N ASN A 210 -30.10 -20.34 5.00
CA ASN A 210 -29.93 -20.11 6.43
C ASN A 210 -29.56 -18.63 6.68
N ARG A 211 -30.37 -17.95 7.51
CA ARG A 211 -30.20 -16.50 7.80
C ARG A 211 -28.80 -16.17 8.33
N THR A 212 -28.22 -17.06 9.12
CA THR A 212 -26.89 -16.85 9.73
C THR A 212 -25.78 -16.88 8.68
N THR A 213 -25.82 -17.83 7.76
CA THR A 213 -24.84 -17.91 6.66
C THR A 213 -25.00 -16.77 5.68
N SER A 214 -26.23 -16.35 5.39
CA SER A 214 -26.50 -15.20 4.53
C SER A 214 -25.97 -13.89 5.15
N ALA A 215 -26.16 -13.68 6.45
CA ALA A 215 -25.63 -12.51 7.15
C ALA A 215 -24.09 -12.44 7.11
N LEU A 216 -23.41 -13.57 7.37
CA LEU A 216 -21.95 -13.66 7.26
C LEU A 216 -21.46 -13.39 5.84
N LEU A 217 -22.18 -13.90 4.84
CA LEU A 217 -21.83 -13.71 3.44
C LEU A 217 -22.03 -12.26 2.97
N ILE A 218 -23.05 -11.55 3.47
CA ILE A 218 -23.22 -10.11 3.20
C ILE A 218 -22.03 -9.32 3.74
N LEU A 219 -21.58 -9.60 4.96
CA LEU A 219 -20.39 -8.95 5.52
C LEU A 219 -19.13 -9.26 4.69
N LEU A 220 -18.95 -10.52 4.31
CA LEU A 220 -17.77 -10.97 3.58
C LEU A 220 -17.71 -10.39 2.15
N THR A 221 -18.85 -10.29 1.48
CA THR A 221 -18.96 -9.63 0.16
C THR A 221 -18.75 -8.13 0.26
N GLY A 222 -19.18 -7.47 1.35
CA GLY A 222 -18.86 -6.08 1.63
C GLY A 222 -17.35 -5.84 1.76
N ILE A 223 -16.64 -6.71 2.49
CA ILE A 223 -15.17 -6.67 2.57
C ILE A 223 -14.54 -6.90 1.19
N ASP A 224 -15.07 -7.82 0.39
CA ASP A 224 -14.58 -8.10 -0.96
C ASP A 224 -14.71 -6.87 -1.87
N VAL A 225 -15.82 -6.14 -1.79
CA VAL A 225 -16.01 -4.86 -2.50
C VAL A 225 -14.93 -3.86 -2.10
N ILE A 226 -14.65 -3.68 -0.80
CA ILE A 226 -13.59 -2.77 -0.33
C ILE A 226 -12.22 -3.17 -0.89
N VAL A 227 -11.90 -4.46 -0.92
CA VAL A 227 -10.61 -4.93 -1.46
C VAL A 227 -10.52 -4.68 -2.97
N HIS A 228 -11.60 -4.87 -3.72
CA HIS A 228 -11.66 -4.53 -5.15
C HIS A 228 -11.59 -3.01 -5.39
N LEU A 229 -12.16 -2.19 -4.51
CA LEU A 229 -11.99 -0.74 -4.54
C LEU A 229 -10.52 -0.33 -4.35
N GLY A 230 -9.71 -1.14 -3.67
CA GLY A 230 -8.26 -0.93 -3.52
C GLY A 230 -7.47 -1.01 -4.84
N LEU A 231 -8.07 -1.62 -5.87
CA LEU A 231 -7.52 -1.68 -7.23
C LEU A 231 -7.93 -0.48 -8.09
N PHE A 232 -8.84 0.37 -7.60
CA PHE A 232 -9.29 1.53 -8.34
C PHE A 232 -8.10 2.46 -8.65
N PRO A 233 -8.02 3.04 -9.86
CA PRO A 233 -6.86 3.83 -10.32
C PRO A 233 -6.65 5.16 -9.56
N SER A 234 -7.39 5.41 -8.48
CA SER A 234 -7.11 6.50 -7.55
C SER A 234 -6.11 6.05 -6.49
N THR A 235 -4.98 6.72 -6.49
CA THR A 235 -3.88 6.61 -5.53
C THR A 235 -4.33 6.86 -4.10
N ALA A 236 -5.17 7.88 -3.88
CA ALA A 236 -5.69 8.21 -2.55
C ALA A 236 -6.52 7.05 -1.97
N LEU A 237 -7.41 6.47 -2.78
CA LEU A 237 -8.24 5.34 -2.35
C LEU A 237 -7.40 4.08 -2.15
N SER A 238 -6.51 3.76 -3.10
CA SER A 238 -5.66 2.57 -3.00
C SER A 238 -4.74 2.62 -1.78
N THR A 239 -4.10 3.77 -1.53
CA THR A 239 -3.24 3.98 -0.36
C THR A 239 -4.04 3.88 0.94
N SER A 240 -5.25 4.46 0.99
CA SER A 240 -6.11 4.39 2.18
C SER A 240 -6.53 2.95 2.50
N ILE A 241 -6.81 2.14 1.48
CA ILE A 241 -7.21 0.73 1.65
C ILE A 241 -6.01 -0.12 2.06
N VAL A 242 -4.83 0.09 1.47
CA VAL A 242 -3.60 -0.59 1.88
C VAL A 242 -3.16 -0.17 3.29
N MET A 243 -3.38 1.09 3.67
CA MET A 243 -3.18 1.59 5.02
C MET A 243 -4.13 0.90 6.00
N LEU A 244 -5.44 0.82 5.70
CA LEU A 244 -6.42 0.10 6.53
C LEU A 244 -6.00 -1.35 6.74
N GLU A 245 -5.57 -2.04 5.67
CA GLU A 245 -5.07 -3.40 5.72
C GLU A 245 -3.84 -3.53 6.64
N THR A 246 -2.89 -2.60 6.53
CA THR A 246 -1.65 -2.59 7.31
C THR A 246 -1.90 -2.27 8.78
N VAL A 247 -2.71 -1.24 9.06
CA VAL A 247 -3.11 -0.83 10.41
C VAL A 247 -3.90 -1.94 11.09
N SER A 248 -4.84 -2.59 10.38
CA SER A 248 -5.62 -3.71 10.94
C SER A 248 -4.72 -4.88 11.34
N ARG A 249 -3.66 -5.16 10.57
CA ARG A 249 -2.67 -6.20 10.92
C ARG A 249 -1.83 -5.81 12.14
N GLY A 250 -1.37 -4.57 12.21
CA GLY A 250 -0.63 -4.05 13.37
C GLY A 250 -1.49 -4.13 14.63
N PHE A 251 -2.73 -3.64 14.53
CA PHE A 251 -3.73 -3.70 15.58
C PHE A 251 -3.99 -5.15 16.03
N LEU A 252 -4.25 -6.09 15.12
CA LEU A 252 -4.55 -7.48 15.46
C LEU A 252 -3.36 -8.17 16.17
N LYS A 253 -2.12 -7.89 15.75
CA LYS A 253 -0.92 -8.42 16.40
C LYS A 253 -0.82 -7.95 17.85
N ILE A 254 -1.02 -6.65 18.06
CA ILE A 254 -0.98 -6.04 19.40
C ILE A 254 -2.15 -6.53 20.26
N LEU A 255 -3.35 -6.61 19.69
CA LEU A 255 -4.54 -7.13 20.33
C LEU A 255 -4.33 -8.58 20.80
N LEU A 256 -3.69 -9.44 20.02
CA LEU A 256 -3.45 -10.84 20.39
C LEU A 256 -2.58 -10.95 21.64
N VAL A 257 -1.58 -10.07 21.81
CA VAL A 257 -0.77 -10.02 23.03
C VAL A 257 -1.62 -9.65 24.25
N TYR A 258 -2.49 -8.65 24.11
CA TYR A 258 -3.39 -8.22 25.20
C TYR A 258 -4.62 -9.10 25.39
N ALA A 259 -4.95 -9.97 24.42
CA ALA A 259 -6.08 -10.88 24.51
C ALA A 259 -5.95 -11.83 25.71
N ILE A 260 -4.73 -12.20 26.10
CA ILE A 260 -4.48 -13.02 27.31
C ILE A 260 -5.03 -12.33 28.56
N LEU A 261 -4.84 -11.01 28.69
CA LEU A 261 -5.37 -10.23 29.81
C LEU A 261 -6.90 -10.19 29.75
N ILE A 262 -7.48 -9.88 28.58
CA ILE A 262 -8.94 -9.79 28.41
C ILE A 262 -9.61 -11.12 28.73
N VAL A 263 -9.05 -12.23 28.23
CA VAL A 263 -9.55 -13.59 28.50
C VAL A 263 -9.44 -13.92 29.99
N SER A 264 -8.33 -13.57 30.64
CA SER A 264 -8.12 -13.79 32.07
C SER A 264 -9.15 -13.04 32.92
N PHE A 265 -9.39 -11.76 32.62
CA PHE A 265 -10.42 -10.98 33.29
C PHE A 265 -11.84 -11.49 32.99
N GLY A 266 -12.12 -11.93 31.76
CA GLY A 266 -13.42 -12.51 31.41
C GLY A 266 -13.71 -13.83 32.15
N PHE A 267 -12.70 -14.66 32.38
CA PHE A 267 -12.82 -15.83 33.27
C PHE A 267 -12.93 -15.42 34.75
N SER A 268 -12.22 -14.39 35.18
CA SER A 268 -12.34 -13.86 36.55
C SER A 268 -13.75 -13.35 36.83
N PHE A 269 -14.34 -12.60 35.89
CA PHE A 269 -15.73 -12.15 35.99
C PHE A 269 -16.72 -13.31 35.94
N TYR A 270 -16.47 -14.32 35.10
CA TYR A 270 -17.26 -15.54 35.12
C TYR A 270 -17.27 -16.17 36.51
N VAL A 271 -16.11 -16.44 37.13
CA VAL A 271 -16.05 -17.07 38.46
C VAL A 271 -16.67 -16.19 39.55
N MET A 272 -16.50 -14.87 39.46
CA MET A 272 -16.94 -13.92 40.47
C MET A 272 -18.45 -13.67 40.46
N PHE A 273 -19.03 -13.58 39.26
CA PHE A 273 -20.44 -13.27 39.06
C PHE A 273 -21.28 -14.51 38.68
N THR A 274 -20.64 -15.67 38.52
CA THR A 274 -21.33 -16.97 38.54
C THR A 274 -21.51 -17.37 40.00
N LYS A 275 -22.60 -16.96 40.64
CA LYS A 275 -22.99 -17.59 41.91
C LYS A 275 -24.50 -17.68 42.15
N SER A 276 -24.89 -18.92 42.46
CA SER A 276 -26.09 -19.40 43.16
C SER A 276 -27.47 -19.26 42.50
N SER A 277 -27.64 -19.75 41.28
CA SER A 277 -28.94 -20.37 40.87
C SER A 277 -29.09 -21.73 41.57
N GLY A 278 -29.14 -21.69 42.90
CA GLY A 278 -29.17 -22.85 43.78
C GLY A 278 -29.77 -22.49 45.13
N ALA A 279 -30.88 -21.76 45.14
CA ALA A 279 -31.90 -21.74 46.20
C ALA A 279 -33.00 -20.73 45.84
N GLU A 280 -34.02 -21.18 45.12
CA GLU A 280 -35.42 -21.21 45.58
C GLU A 280 -36.34 -21.43 44.39
N ASN A 281 -37.30 -22.33 44.60
CA ASN A 281 -38.31 -22.68 43.64
C ASN A 281 -39.16 -21.46 43.36
N ASP A 282 -39.24 -21.04 42.10
CA ASP A 282 -40.53 -20.67 41.55
C ASP A 282 -40.56 -21.10 40.08
N ALA A 283 -41.52 -21.99 39.82
CA ALA A 283 -41.90 -22.41 38.51
C ALA A 283 -42.49 -21.22 37.74
N ASP A 284 -42.43 -21.33 36.42
CA ASP A 284 -43.10 -20.47 35.45
C ASP A 284 -42.49 -19.08 35.21
N GLN A 285 -41.34 -19.08 34.55
CA GLN A 285 -41.20 -18.31 33.31
C GLN A 285 -40.10 -18.92 32.42
N PRO A 286 -40.37 -19.25 31.15
CA PRO A 286 -39.29 -19.53 30.21
C PRO A 286 -38.62 -18.19 29.94
N SER A 287 -37.46 -17.94 30.57
CA SER A 287 -36.62 -16.77 30.28
C SER A 287 -36.00 -16.93 28.90
N THR A 288 -36.82 -16.76 27.87
CA THR A 288 -36.37 -16.53 26.50
C THR A 288 -35.90 -15.09 26.41
N GLY A 289 -34.59 -14.82 26.53
CA GLY A 289 -34.05 -13.63 25.85
C GLY A 289 -32.85 -12.86 26.41
N GLU A 290 -32.34 -13.09 27.63
CA GLU A 290 -31.33 -12.18 28.20
C GLU A 290 -30.02 -12.85 28.68
N ASP A 291 -29.54 -13.86 27.94
CA ASP A 291 -28.24 -14.51 28.22
C ASP A 291 -27.02 -13.61 27.96
N PHE A 292 -27.19 -12.49 27.24
CA PHE A 292 -26.09 -11.58 26.89
C PHE A 292 -25.67 -10.66 28.04
N ASN A 293 -26.61 -10.31 28.92
CA ASN A 293 -26.38 -9.29 29.94
C ASN A 293 -25.78 -9.86 31.22
N ASN A 294 -25.75 -11.19 31.38
CA ASN A 294 -25.24 -11.83 32.58
C ASN A 294 -23.91 -12.55 32.35
N PHE A 295 -23.01 -12.42 33.32
CA PHE A 295 -21.74 -13.15 33.40
C PHE A 295 -21.93 -14.65 33.73
N SER A 296 -23.13 -15.18 33.57
CA SER A 296 -23.54 -16.55 33.92
C SER A 296 -23.02 -17.61 32.95
N SER A 297 -22.61 -17.21 31.74
CA SER A 297 -22.04 -18.10 30.74
C SER A 297 -20.61 -17.69 30.38
N ILE A 298 -19.75 -18.68 30.13
CA ILE A 298 -18.35 -18.45 29.71
C ILE A 298 -18.29 -17.63 28.41
N ARG A 299 -19.23 -17.88 27.47
CA ARG A 299 -19.30 -17.14 26.20
C ARG A 299 -19.76 -15.70 26.43
N GLY A 300 -20.79 -15.50 27.26
CA GLY A 300 -21.31 -14.17 27.61
C GLY A 300 -20.26 -13.32 28.33
N SER A 301 -19.55 -13.89 29.30
CA SER A 301 -18.52 -13.15 30.06
C SER A 301 -17.35 -12.69 29.19
N LEU A 302 -16.90 -13.53 28.25
CA LEU A 302 -15.82 -13.17 27.32
C LEU A 302 -16.26 -12.10 26.32
N VAL A 303 -17.46 -12.22 25.74
CA VAL A 303 -17.98 -11.21 24.80
C VAL A 303 -18.25 -9.89 25.52
N LYS A 304 -18.85 -9.92 26.72
CA LYS A 304 -19.08 -8.72 27.54
C LYS A 304 -17.76 -8.06 27.95
N SER A 305 -16.72 -8.83 28.27
CA SER A 305 -15.37 -8.29 28.55
C SER A 305 -14.72 -7.63 27.32
N LEU A 306 -14.94 -8.18 26.11
CA LEU A 306 -14.48 -7.57 24.85
C LEU A 306 -15.22 -6.26 24.55
N VAL A 307 -16.53 -6.21 24.80
CA VAL A 307 -17.33 -4.99 24.66
C VAL A 307 -16.87 -3.92 25.67
N MET A 308 -16.64 -4.32 26.92
CA MET A 308 -16.14 -3.41 27.96
C MET A 308 -14.71 -2.90 27.69
N MET A 309 -13.89 -3.64 26.94
CA MET A 309 -12.56 -3.17 26.49
C MET A 309 -12.68 -1.93 25.60
N ILE A 310 -13.71 -1.88 24.75
CA ILE A 310 -13.95 -0.75 23.83
C ILE A 310 -14.38 0.51 24.60
N GLY A 311 -14.83 0.35 25.85
CA GLY A 311 -15.27 1.44 26.73
C GLY A 311 -16.78 1.53 26.89
N GLU A 312 -17.54 0.56 26.35
CA GLU A 312 -18.97 0.44 26.63
C GLU A 312 -19.18 -0.19 28.01
N PHE A 313 -19.70 0.59 28.95
CA PHE A 313 -20.01 0.15 30.30
C PHE A 313 -21.51 0.20 30.56
N ASP A 314 -22.13 -0.97 30.73
CA ASP A 314 -23.43 -1.06 31.37
C ASP A 314 -23.25 -1.43 32.85
N ALA A 315 -23.00 -0.40 33.67
CA ALA A 315 -22.77 -0.57 35.10
C ALA A 315 -24.05 -0.89 35.88
N SER A 316 -25.23 -0.64 35.30
CA SER A 316 -26.55 -0.93 35.89
C SER A 316 -26.80 -2.43 36.05
N GLU A 317 -26.16 -3.24 35.21
CA GLU A 317 -26.44 -4.68 35.09
C GLU A 317 -25.43 -5.56 35.83
N ILE A 318 -24.43 -4.98 36.49
CA ILE A 318 -23.41 -5.77 37.19
C ILE A 318 -23.88 -6.02 38.62
N PRO A 319 -24.19 -7.27 39.01
CA PRO A 319 -24.57 -7.60 40.38
C PRO A 319 -23.32 -7.49 41.25
N PHE A 320 -23.02 -6.28 41.73
CA PHE A 320 -22.03 -6.08 42.77
C PHE A 320 -22.62 -6.57 44.09
N ASP A 321 -22.68 -7.89 44.26
CA ASP A 321 -22.90 -8.48 45.57
C ASP A 321 -21.85 -7.90 46.52
N SER A 322 -22.28 -7.55 47.72
CA SER A 322 -21.62 -6.78 48.82
C SER A 322 -20.14 -7.09 49.19
N HIS A 323 -19.43 -7.90 48.41
CA HIS A 323 -18.02 -8.17 48.47
C HIS A 323 -17.17 -7.05 47.85
N ALA A 324 -16.33 -6.39 48.66
CA ALA A 324 -15.38 -5.36 48.22
C ALA A 324 -14.43 -5.83 47.10
N LEU A 325 -14.16 -7.14 47.00
CA LEU A 325 -13.32 -7.72 45.95
C LEU A 325 -13.93 -7.60 44.54
N SER A 326 -15.25 -7.53 44.44
CA SER A 326 -15.96 -7.34 43.16
C SER A 326 -15.72 -5.94 42.60
N TYR A 327 -15.93 -4.93 43.44
CA TYR A 327 -15.58 -3.55 43.11
C TYR A 327 -14.09 -3.38 42.79
N PHE A 328 -13.21 -3.99 43.57
CA PHE A 328 -11.76 -3.90 43.34
C PHE A 328 -11.35 -4.51 41.99
N THR A 329 -11.86 -5.70 41.66
CA THR A 329 -11.53 -6.40 40.40
C THR A 329 -12.09 -5.64 39.20
N PHE A 330 -13.31 -5.11 39.31
CA PHE A 330 -13.92 -4.28 38.28
C PHE A 330 -13.15 -2.98 38.05
N VAL A 331 -12.80 -2.24 39.11
CA VAL A 331 -12.00 -1.00 38.98
C VAL A 331 -10.63 -1.30 38.38
N THR A 332 -9.98 -2.40 38.79
CA THR A 332 -8.69 -2.82 38.22
C THR A 332 -8.83 -3.10 36.72
N PHE A 333 -9.91 -3.77 36.30
CA PHE A 333 -10.20 -4.01 34.89
C PHE A 333 -10.41 -2.70 34.12
N VAL A 334 -11.21 -1.77 34.63
CA VAL A 334 -11.47 -0.46 33.98
C VAL A 334 -10.17 0.30 33.78
N VAL A 335 -9.33 0.37 34.82
CA VAL A 335 -8.04 1.09 34.74
C VAL A 335 -7.07 0.38 33.79
N LEU A 336 -6.89 -0.92 33.93
CA LEU A 336 -5.89 -1.66 33.16
C LEU A 336 -6.32 -1.87 31.70
N VAL A 337 -7.54 -2.34 31.46
CA VAL A 337 -8.00 -2.75 30.13
C VAL A 337 -8.58 -1.57 29.36
N THR A 338 -9.52 -0.84 29.96
CA THR A 338 -10.19 0.25 29.24
C THR A 338 -9.35 1.53 29.19
N LEU A 339 -8.70 1.94 30.28
CA LEU A 339 -7.91 3.18 30.28
C LEU A 339 -6.47 2.99 29.77
N VAL A 340 -5.79 1.90 30.13
CA VAL A 340 -4.39 1.69 29.70
C VAL A 340 -4.34 0.95 28.36
N VAL A 341 -4.90 -0.26 28.24
CA VAL A 341 -4.75 -1.07 27.02
C VAL A 341 -5.45 -0.42 25.82
N ALA A 342 -6.70 0.04 25.93
CA ALA A 342 -7.39 0.64 24.79
C ALA A 342 -6.68 1.92 24.28
N ASN A 343 -6.21 2.77 25.19
CA ASN A 343 -5.46 3.97 24.83
C ASN A 343 -4.06 3.66 24.30
N LEU A 344 -3.39 2.61 24.78
CA LEU A 344 -2.10 2.19 24.25
C LEU A 344 -2.23 1.68 22.82
N ILE A 345 -3.24 0.86 22.53
CA ILE A 345 -3.47 0.34 21.17
C ILE A 345 -3.75 1.50 20.20
N ASN A 346 -4.60 2.44 20.59
CA ASN A 346 -4.88 3.64 19.79
C ASN A 346 -3.64 4.54 19.66
N GLY A 347 -2.85 4.69 20.73
CA GLY A 347 -1.65 5.53 20.75
C GLY A 347 -0.54 5.02 19.83
N VAL A 348 -0.29 3.70 19.83
CA VAL A 348 0.71 3.08 18.92
C VAL A 348 0.29 3.21 17.46
N ALA A 349 -1.01 3.10 17.16
CA ALA A 349 -1.48 3.27 15.78
C ALA A 349 -1.32 4.71 15.26
N VAL A 350 -1.47 5.72 16.14
CA VAL A 350 -1.40 7.14 15.76
C VAL A 350 0.05 7.63 15.64
N SER A 351 0.98 7.14 16.46
CA SER A 351 2.39 7.56 16.39
C SER A 351 3.02 7.23 15.03
N ASP A 352 2.58 6.15 14.39
CA ASP A 352 3.25 5.59 13.22
C ASP A 352 2.53 5.94 11.90
N ILE A 353 1.45 6.72 11.94
CA ILE A 353 0.57 6.92 10.78
C ILE A 353 1.29 7.52 9.56
N SER A 354 2.26 8.42 9.79
CA SER A 354 3.03 9.03 8.71
C SER A 354 4.00 8.04 8.06
N GLU A 355 4.65 7.18 8.86
CA GLU A 355 5.55 6.14 8.36
C GLU A 355 4.76 5.05 7.64
N ILE A 356 3.66 4.60 8.24
CA ILE A 356 2.73 3.64 7.65
C ILE A 356 2.18 4.17 6.32
N ARG A 357 1.83 5.46 6.22
CA ARG A 357 1.38 6.04 4.95
C ARG A 357 2.45 5.91 3.88
N GLN A 358 3.71 6.18 4.23
CA GLN A 358 4.81 6.12 3.28
C GLN A 358 5.07 4.70 2.76
N GLU A 359 5.04 3.72 3.66
CA GLU A 359 5.15 2.31 3.32
C GLU A 359 3.93 1.82 2.53
N ALA A 360 2.73 2.30 2.87
CA ALA A 360 1.48 1.93 2.20
C ALA A 360 1.45 2.41 0.74
N GLU A 361 1.99 3.58 0.42
CA GLU A 361 2.12 4.06 -0.97
C GLU A 361 3.01 3.13 -1.80
N VAL A 362 4.15 2.72 -1.24
CA VAL A 362 5.07 1.77 -1.89
C VAL A 362 4.41 0.40 -2.05
N ALA A 363 3.75 -0.08 -0.99
CA ALA A 363 3.03 -1.35 -0.99
C ALA A 363 1.84 -1.34 -1.97
N ALA A 364 1.15 -0.21 -2.12
CA ALA A 364 0.08 -0.04 -3.10
C ALA A 364 0.62 -0.15 -4.53
N LEU A 365 1.74 0.54 -4.83
CA LEU A 365 2.41 0.43 -6.13
C LEU A 365 2.89 -1.00 -6.41
N ALA A 366 3.47 -1.67 -5.42
CA ALA A 366 3.88 -3.07 -5.53
C ALA A 366 2.67 -4.01 -5.78
N LYS A 367 1.54 -3.78 -5.08
CA LYS A 367 0.30 -4.54 -5.26
C LYS A 367 -0.30 -4.32 -6.65
N TRP A 368 -0.27 -3.11 -7.19
CA TRP A 368 -0.68 -2.82 -8.56
C TRP A 368 0.21 -3.55 -9.57
N LEU A 369 1.51 -3.56 -9.34
CA LEU A 369 2.48 -4.21 -10.21
C LEU A 369 2.37 -5.73 -10.22
N GLU A 370 2.15 -6.32 -9.05
CA GLU A 370 1.87 -7.75 -8.92
C GLU A 370 0.61 -8.14 -9.70
N ASN A 371 -0.48 -7.38 -9.52
CA ASN A 371 -1.72 -7.59 -10.26
C ASN A 371 -1.55 -7.34 -11.76
N LEU A 372 -0.78 -6.33 -12.16
CA LEU A 372 -0.48 -6.03 -13.55
C LEU A 372 0.27 -7.19 -14.21
N ARG A 373 1.28 -7.75 -13.54
CA ARG A 373 2.01 -8.92 -14.03
C ARG A 373 1.10 -10.14 -14.16
N ARG A 374 0.24 -10.39 -13.17
CA ARG A 374 -0.75 -11.48 -13.22
C ARG A 374 -1.69 -11.33 -14.40
N PHE A 375 -2.23 -10.13 -14.60
CA PHE A 375 -3.08 -9.83 -15.74
C PHE A 375 -2.33 -10.02 -17.06
N GLU A 376 -1.11 -9.51 -17.19
CA GLU A 376 -0.32 -9.69 -18.42
C GLU A 376 -0.06 -11.14 -18.77
N LYS A 377 0.19 -12.01 -17.78
CA LYS A 377 0.31 -13.46 -18.01
C LYS A 377 -0.99 -14.09 -18.48
N ILE A 378 -2.11 -13.75 -17.84
CA ILE A 378 -3.44 -14.24 -18.24
C ILE A 378 -3.78 -13.78 -19.66
N PHE A 379 -3.49 -12.52 -19.99
CA PHE A 379 -3.76 -11.93 -21.30
C PHE A 379 -2.70 -12.23 -22.35
N ALA A 380 -1.53 -12.77 -22.00
CA ALA A 380 -0.53 -13.21 -22.96
C ALA A 380 -1.12 -14.26 -23.92
N HIS A 381 -2.08 -15.06 -23.45
CA HIS A 381 -2.81 -16.04 -24.24
C HIS A 381 -3.86 -15.40 -25.18
N PHE A 382 -4.35 -14.21 -24.85
CA PHE A 382 -5.37 -13.48 -25.63
C PHE A 382 -4.74 -12.33 -26.41
N GLU A 383 -4.31 -12.60 -27.65
CA GLU A 383 -3.57 -11.65 -28.49
C GLU A 383 -4.26 -10.29 -28.68
N TRP A 384 -5.59 -10.26 -28.79
CA TRP A 384 -6.35 -9.01 -28.94
C TRP A 384 -6.21 -8.10 -27.71
N ILE A 385 -6.27 -8.68 -26.51
CA ILE A 385 -6.13 -7.92 -25.25
C ILE A 385 -4.68 -7.48 -25.08
N ARG A 386 -3.72 -8.39 -25.33
CA ARG A 386 -2.27 -8.10 -25.28
C ARG A 386 -1.88 -6.88 -26.14
N ARG A 387 -2.42 -6.78 -27.36
CA ARG A 387 -2.15 -5.64 -28.26
C ARG A 387 -2.76 -4.32 -27.75
N ARG A 388 -3.87 -4.39 -27.02
CA ARG A 388 -4.55 -3.21 -26.47
C ARG A 388 -3.88 -2.69 -25.20
N THR A 389 -3.21 -3.55 -24.44
CA THR A 389 -2.64 -3.24 -23.13
C THR A 389 -1.13 -2.96 -23.16
N SER A 390 -0.41 -3.43 -24.18
CA SER A 390 1.02 -3.15 -24.36
C SER A 390 1.25 -1.72 -24.85
N PHE A 391 2.07 -0.99 -24.09
CA PHE A 391 2.39 0.43 -24.32
C PHE A 391 3.10 0.64 -25.68
N PHE A 392 3.90 -0.33 -26.11
CA PHE A 392 4.87 -0.21 -27.21
C PHE A 392 4.27 -0.35 -28.60
N TYR A 393 3.11 -0.99 -28.71
CA TYR A 393 2.43 -1.07 -30.00
C TYR A 393 1.93 0.32 -30.43
N ARG A 394 1.68 1.23 -29.49
CA ARG A 394 0.91 2.45 -29.76
C ARG A 394 1.62 3.76 -29.42
N TYR A 395 2.51 3.80 -28.43
CA TYR A 395 3.09 5.05 -27.92
C TYR A 395 4.60 5.12 -27.98
N ALA A 396 5.12 6.34 -28.12
CA ALA A 396 6.54 6.63 -28.01
C ALA A 396 6.99 6.54 -26.54
N PRO A 397 8.28 6.24 -26.26
CA PRO A 397 8.84 6.13 -24.90
C PRO A 397 9.06 7.50 -24.22
N SER A 398 8.19 8.48 -24.49
CA SER A 398 8.20 9.82 -23.90
C SER A 398 6.81 10.14 -23.37
N VAL A 399 6.72 10.51 -22.10
CA VAL A 399 5.46 10.88 -21.43
C VAL A 399 5.53 12.35 -21.06
N SER A 400 4.53 13.13 -21.44
CA SER A 400 4.36 14.49 -20.94
C SER A 400 3.19 14.56 -19.96
N VAL A 401 3.35 15.30 -18.87
CA VAL A 401 2.31 15.54 -17.87
C VAL A 401 2.02 17.02 -17.84
N ARG A 402 0.79 17.41 -18.19
CA ARG A 402 0.34 18.81 -18.17
C ARG A 402 -0.14 19.17 -16.76
N LEU A 403 0.52 20.15 -16.14
CA LEU A 403 0.29 20.51 -14.74
C LEU A 403 -0.92 21.43 -14.53
N GLN A 404 -1.33 22.20 -15.55
CA GLN A 404 -2.38 23.21 -15.44
C GLN A 404 -3.82 22.64 -15.51
N GLU A 405 -4.01 21.41 -16.00
CA GLU A 405 -5.32 20.77 -16.18
C GLU A 405 -5.53 19.58 -15.23
N GLY A 406 -4.99 19.61 -14.01
CA GLY A 406 -5.17 18.52 -13.03
C GLY A 406 -4.25 17.31 -13.23
N ASN A 407 -3.00 17.56 -13.64
CA ASN A 407 -1.96 16.55 -13.85
C ASN A 407 -2.33 15.47 -14.88
N ILE A 408 -2.81 15.90 -16.05
CA ILE A 408 -3.21 15.02 -17.13
C ILE A 408 -1.98 14.42 -17.82
N ILE A 409 -2.05 13.11 -18.11
CA ILE A 409 -1.01 12.39 -18.86
C ILE A 409 -1.30 12.51 -20.35
N VAL A 410 -0.34 13.05 -21.09
CA VAL A 410 -0.36 13.15 -22.55
C VAL A 410 0.68 12.18 -23.12
N LEU A 411 0.22 11.28 -23.99
CA LEU A 411 1.07 10.30 -24.65
C LEU A 411 1.16 10.62 -26.13
N ALA A 412 2.38 10.71 -26.65
CA ALA A 412 2.61 10.79 -28.09
C ALA A 412 2.46 9.40 -28.72
N ARG A 413 1.52 9.22 -29.65
CA ARG A 413 1.44 8.00 -30.47
C ARG A 413 2.61 7.93 -31.44
N ILE A 414 3.06 6.71 -31.73
CA ILE A 414 4.05 6.49 -32.81
C ILE A 414 3.37 6.88 -34.12
N ALA A 415 3.81 7.96 -34.75
CA ALA A 415 3.23 8.46 -35.98
C ALA A 415 3.31 7.40 -37.08
N ALA A 416 2.17 7.05 -37.69
CA ALA A 416 2.18 6.48 -39.03
C ALA A 416 2.67 7.57 -39.99
N ALA A 417 3.56 7.22 -40.92
CA ALA A 417 4.19 8.17 -41.83
C ALA A 417 3.13 9.12 -42.45
N GLY A 418 3.25 10.44 -42.17
CA GLY A 418 2.45 11.48 -42.82
C GLY A 418 1.39 12.24 -41.99
N LYS A 419 1.31 12.09 -40.65
CA LYS A 419 0.40 12.91 -39.80
C LYS A 419 1.14 13.91 -38.90
N SER A 420 0.52 15.08 -38.69
CA SER A 420 1.01 16.15 -37.81
C SER A 420 1.10 15.68 -36.35
N ALA A 421 2.13 16.13 -35.63
CA ALA A 421 2.44 15.72 -34.26
C ALA A 421 1.29 16.00 -33.27
N LYS A 422 0.51 17.07 -33.50
CA LYS A 422 -0.59 17.51 -32.63
C LYS A 422 -1.84 16.63 -32.72
N ASP A 423 -2.05 15.95 -33.86
CA ASP A 423 -3.17 15.01 -34.08
C ASP A 423 -2.87 13.59 -33.57
N SER A 424 -1.68 13.38 -33.01
CA SER A 424 -1.17 12.08 -32.57
C SER A 424 -1.09 11.95 -31.04
N GLU A 425 -1.53 12.96 -30.29
CA GLU A 425 -1.57 12.94 -28.83
C GLU A 425 -2.81 12.20 -28.32
N GLU A 426 -2.63 11.29 -27.36
CA GLU A 426 -3.71 10.66 -26.62
C GLU A 426 -3.69 11.14 -25.17
N ILE A 427 -4.81 11.72 -24.74
CA ILE A 427 -5.01 12.19 -23.38
C ILE A 427 -5.56 11.03 -22.53
N LEU A 428 -4.81 10.62 -21.52
CA LEU A 428 -5.22 9.57 -20.58
C LEU A 428 -5.87 10.22 -19.34
N ASN A 429 -7.20 10.25 -19.31
CA ASN A 429 -7.98 10.70 -18.16
C ASN A 429 -8.57 9.52 -17.41
N ILE A 430 -8.56 9.52 -16.06
CA ILE A 430 -9.19 8.47 -15.23
C ILE A 430 -10.69 8.31 -15.58
N PHE A 431 -11.41 9.43 -15.67
CA PHE A 431 -12.78 9.54 -16.18
C PHE A 431 -12.84 10.58 -17.31
N PRO A 432 -13.39 10.24 -18.50
CA PRO A 432 -13.76 11.26 -19.47
C PRO A 432 -14.89 12.12 -18.89
N GLY A 433 -14.64 13.40 -18.61
CA GLY A 433 -15.63 14.37 -18.15
C GLY A 433 -15.71 14.64 -16.64
N TRP A 434 -15.01 13.87 -15.79
CA TRP A 434 -14.94 14.08 -14.33
C TRP A 434 -13.51 14.33 -13.84
N GLY A 435 -12.70 15.02 -14.65
CA GLY A 435 -11.29 15.31 -14.36
C GLY A 435 -11.03 16.15 -13.10
N PHE A 436 -12.08 16.76 -12.53
CA PHE A 436 -11.99 17.60 -11.35
C PHE A 436 -11.83 16.82 -10.02
N PHE A 437 -12.28 15.55 -9.97
CA PHE A 437 -12.34 14.79 -8.70
C PHE A 437 -11.16 13.82 -8.50
N CYS A 438 -10.42 13.47 -9.55
CA CYS A 438 -9.30 12.50 -9.46
C CYS A 438 -8.16 12.89 -10.40
N HIS A 439 -7.01 13.25 -9.83
CA HIS A 439 -5.78 13.51 -10.58
C HIS A 439 -5.17 12.21 -11.12
N CYS A 440 -4.67 12.22 -12.35
CA CYS A 440 -4.02 11.05 -12.96
C CYS A 440 -2.65 10.75 -12.33
N ILE A 441 -2.02 11.76 -11.74
CA ILE A 441 -0.76 11.68 -10.99
C ILE A 441 -0.92 12.48 -9.69
N ASP A 442 -0.49 11.88 -8.59
CA ASP A 442 -0.52 12.53 -7.27
C ASP A 442 0.24 13.85 -7.29
N PRO A 443 -0.30 14.89 -6.62
CA PRO A 443 0.41 16.14 -6.38
C PRO A 443 1.81 15.94 -5.78
N ASP A 444 1.96 14.96 -4.88
CA ASP A 444 3.23 14.62 -4.22
C ASP A 444 4.26 14.03 -5.19
N THR A 445 3.81 13.30 -6.22
CA THR A 445 4.71 12.79 -7.27
C THR A 445 5.18 13.94 -8.18
N CYS A 446 4.28 14.88 -8.48
CA CYS A 446 4.61 16.07 -9.28
C CYS A 446 5.55 17.04 -8.53
N SER A 447 5.37 17.21 -7.22
CA SER A 447 6.27 18.04 -6.40
C SER A 447 7.66 17.40 -6.32
N ALA A 448 7.74 16.09 -6.08
CA ALA A 448 9.00 15.35 -6.10
C ALA A 448 9.75 15.51 -7.44
N ALA A 449 9.03 15.43 -8.57
CA ALA A 449 9.61 15.63 -9.89
C ALA A 449 10.14 17.06 -10.10
N LYS A 450 9.41 18.08 -9.63
CA LYS A 450 9.86 19.48 -9.67
C LYS A 450 11.11 19.70 -8.82
N ASP A 451 11.20 19.06 -7.66
CA ASP A 451 12.35 19.17 -6.77
C ASP A 451 13.59 18.48 -7.36
N ILE A 452 13.43 17.36 -8.06
CA ILE A 452 14.52 16.72 -8.82
C ILE A 452 15.06 17.68 -9.89
N VAL A 453 14.19 18.31 -10.67
CA VAL A 453 14.61 19.25 -11.73
C VAL A 453 15.25 20.50 -11.12
N ARG A 454 14.76 21.00 -9.99
CA ARG A 454 15.41 22.09 -9.25
C ARG A 454 16.82 21.71 -8.81
N ARG A 455 17.03 20.49 -8.30
CA ARG A 455 18.36 19.99 -7.92
C ARG A 455 19.28 19.86 -9.13
N GLN A 456 18.78 19.36 -10.26
CA GLN A 456 19.56 19.27 -11.49
C GLN A 456 19.95 20.64 -12.02
N ASN A 457 19.03 21.60 -12.01
CA ASN A 457 19.33 22.97 -12.39
C ASN A 457 20.32 23.62 -11.43
N ALA A 458 20.24 23.34 -10.12
CA ALA A 458 21.22 23.81 -9.14
C ALA A 458 22.62 23.19 -9.38
N VAL A 459 22.70 21.94 -9.84
CA VAL A 459 23.96 21.26 -10.21
C VAL A 459 24.49 21.76 -11.56
N GLY A 460 23.63 22.07 -12.53
CA GLY A 460 23.99 22.67 -13.83
C GLY A 460 24.38 24.15 -13.74
N ILE A 461 23.79 24.88 -12.79
CA ILE A 461 24.18 26.23 -12.35
C ILE A 461 25.36 26.14 -11.35
N GLY A 462 25.79 24.92 -11.03
CA GLY A 462 26.95 24.58 -10.21
C GLY A 462 28.31 24.78 -10.87
N ALA A 463 28.40 25.56 -11.95
CA ALA A 463 29.48 26.53 -12.07
C ALA A 463 29.09 27.75 -11.20
N VAL A 464 29.07 27.55 -9.89
CA VAL A 464 29.02 28.67 -8.94
C VAL A 464 30.22 29.55 -9.27
N PRO A 465 30.06 30.87 -9.50
CA PRO A 465 31.19 31.76 -9.68
C PRO A 465 32.07 31.65 -8.44
N GLN A 466 33.31 31.21 -8.62
CA GLN A 466 34.31 31.13 -7.55
C GLN A 466 34.54 32.49 -6.85
N GLU A 467 34.03 33.59 -7.44
CA GLU A 467 34.08 34.93 -6.88
C GLU A 467 33.09 35.18 -5.72
N GLU A 468 31.86 34.62 -5.73
CA GLU A 468 30.86 34.98 -4.70
C GLU A 468 31.04 34.19 -3.38
N TYR A 469 31.51 32.94 -3.46
CA TYR A 469 31.90 32.20 -2.26
C TYR A 469 33.18 32.75 -1.62
N GLY A 470 34.15 33.18 -2.45
CA GLY A 470 35.36 33.84 -1.97
C GLY A 470 35.06 35.14 -1.23
N GLU A 471 34.19 36.00 -1.78
CA GLU A 471 33.76 37.24 -1.12
C GLU A 471 32.99 36.98 0.19
N ARG A 472 32.10 35.97 0.23
CA ARG A 472 31.36 35.64 1.45
C ARG A 472 32.26 35.05 2.52
N LEU A 473 33.24 34.23 2.15
CA LEU A 473 34.25 33.69 3.09
C LEU A 473 35.13 34.81 3.64
N LEU A 474 35.60 35.74 2.80
CA LEU A 474 36.37 36.92 3.20
C LEU A 474 35.58 37.84 4.14
N ARG A 475 34.29 38.06 3.87
CA ARG A 475 33.40 38.85 4.76
C ARG A 475 33.13 38.13 6.09
N LEU A 476 33.09 36.81 6.09
CA LEU A 476 32.96 36.00 7.31
C LEU A 476 34.26 36.02 8.12
N GLU A 477 35.43 35.87 7.49
CA GLU A 477 36.74 35.98 8.16
C GLU A 477 36.96 37.39 8.71
N GLN A 478 36.60 38.45 7.98
CA GLN A 478 36.65 39.83 8.49
C GLN A 478 35.68 40.06 9.66
N LYS A 479 34.50 39.44 9.65
CA LYS A 479 33.56 39.50 10.79
C LYS A 479 34.09 38.76 12.00
N VAL A 480 34.69 37.58 11.82
CA VAL A 480 35.30 36.79 12.89
C VAL A 480 36.53 37.49 13.48
N MET A 481 37.38 38.12 12.65
CA MET A 481 38.50 38.95 13.15
C MET A 481 38.01 40.19 13.91
N LYS A 482 36.93 40.83 13.48
CA LYS A 482 36.32 41.96 14.21
C LYS A 482 35.73 41.53 15.56
N LEU A 483 35.11 40.34 15.63
CA LEU A 483 34.60 39.77 16.87
C LEU A 483 35.74 39.39 17.83
N ASN A 484 36.79 38.74 17.34
CA ASN A 484 37.96 38.39 18.15
C ASN A 484 38.77 39.63 18.59
N GLY A 485 38.80 40.69 17.77
CA GLY A 485 39.39 41.98 18.13
C GLY A 485 38.57 42.77 19.16
N ALA A 486 37.25 42.63 19.14
CA ALA A 486 36.36 43.22 20.14
C ALA A 486 36.46 42.50 21.50
N GLU A 487 36.56 41.17 21.51
CA GLU A 487 36.81 40.39 22.74
C GLU A 487 38.17 40.70 23.38
N ALA A 488 39.20 41.03 22.59
CA ALA A 488 40.49 41.48 23.11
C ALA A 488 40.45 42.88 23.76
N GLY A 489 39.48 43.72 23.36
CA GLY A 489 39.23 45.04 23.95
C GLY A 489 38.42 44.96 25.26
N GLU A 490 37.38 44.12 25.31
CA GLU A 490 36.59 43.89 26.52
C GLU A 490 37.37 43.11 27.60
N GLY A 491 38.26 42.20 27.21
CA GLY A 491 39.14 41.48 28.14
C GLY A 491 40.17 42.37 28.86
N LYS A 492 40.55 43.52 28.27
CA LYS A 492 41.41 44.51 28.93
C LYS A 492 40.66 45.39 29.93
N ASN A 493 39.45 45.84 29.57
CA ASN A 493 38.61 46.62 30.49
C ASN A 493 38.13 45.79 31.68
N PHE A 494 37.87 44.50 31.50
CA PHE A 494 37.52 43.61 32.61
C PHE A 494 38.72 43.33 33.54
N ARG A 495 39.95 43.18 33.00
CA ARG A 495 41.16 43.02 33.82
C ARG A 495 41.59 44.31 34.55
N GLU A 496 41.31 45.50 34.01
CA GLU A 496 41.56 46.76 34.72
C GLU A 496 40.50 47.06 35.79
N SER A 497 39.24 46.68 35.57
CA SER A 497 38.19 46.79 36.60
C SER A 497 38.45 45.89 37.82
N VAL A 498 38.94 44.66 37.60
CA VAL A 498 39.29 43.73 38.70
C VAL A 498 40.57 44.13 39.43
N ARG A 499 41.46 44.94 38.82
CA ARG A 499 42.69 45.43 39.46
C ARG A 499 42.44 46.68 40.34
N ASN A 500 41.41 47.47 40.06
CA ASN A 500 41.03 48.66 40.83
C ASN A 500 39.77 48.37 41.67
N GLY A 501 39.92 47.48 42.67
CA GLY A 501 38.84 46.91 43.48
C GLY A 501 37.70 47.87 43.86
N ARG A 502 36.60 47.80 43.11
CA ARG A 502 35.24 48.13 43.55
C ARG A 502 34.30 47.08 42.95
N VAL A 503 33.73 46.31 43.89
CA VAL A 503 32.68 45.27 43.83
C VAL A 503 32.06 45.00 42.46
#